data_AF-A0A316QAH1-F1
#
_entry.id   AF-A0A316QAH1-F1
#
_cell.length_a   1.000
_cell.length_b   1.000
_cell.length_c   1.000
_cell.angle_alpha   90.00
_cell.angle_beta   90.00
_cell.angle_gamma   90.00
#
_symmetry.space_group_name_H-M   'P 1'
#
loop_
_entity.id
_entity.type
_entity.pdbx_description
1 polymer ?
#
loop_
_entity_poly.entity_id
_entity_poly.type
_entity_poly.pdbx_seq_one_letter_code
_entity_poly.pdbx_strand_id
1 'polypeptide(L)'
;MKRRLGFVWIFLLVFILVSCTDSGDIVIHTQEHSFQQTEESTSLSTVRENGITVLINKSSMVFHLMPDCVYASRMSEKNRLEIEVESVEYLLEHGYTPCARCSGEYKQNNSEE
;
A
#
# COMPACT_ATOMS: atom_id res chain seq x y z
N MET A 1 -29.88 38.55 29.15
CA MET A 1 -29.35 37.15 29.07
C MET A 1 -28.16 37.12 28.11
N LYS A 2 -27.39 36.01 28.07
CA LYS A 2 -26.65 35.40 26.93
C LYS A 2 -26.42 36.30 25.68
N ARG A 3 -25.21 36.47 25.12
CA ARG A 3 -23.97 35.65 25.15
C ARG A 3 -22.73 36.52 24.85
N ARG A 4 -21.51 36.00 25.10
CA ARG A 4 -20.22 36.66 24.79
C ARG A 4 -19.94 36.64 23.28
N LEU A 5 -19.52 37.77 22.70
CA LEU A 5 -19.09 37.90 21.29
C LEU A 5 -17.66 38.48 21.18
N GLY A 6 -16.76 38.02 22.04
CA GLY A 6 -15.36 38.49 22.11
C GLY A 6 -14.37 37.44 21.59
N PHE A 7 -14.41 37.12 20.29
CA PHE A 7 -13.50 36.13 19.67
C PHE A 7 -13.18 36.38 18.17
N VAL A 8 -13.47 37.58 17.63
CA VAL A 8 -13.43 37.83 16.16
C VAL A 8 -12.30 38.78 15.72
N TRP A 9 -11.62 39.48 16.64
CA TRP A 9 -10.71 40.59 16.32
C TRP A 9 -9.22 40.39 16.64
N ILE A 10 -8.80 39.19 17.06
CA ILE A 10 -7.40 38.91 17.43
C ILE A 10 -6.60 38.20 16.30
N PHE A 11 -7.28 37.63 15.29
CA PHE A 11 -6.62 36.93 14.18
C PHE A 11 -6.13 37.83 13.03
N LEU A 12 -6.45 39.14 13.03
CA LEU A 12 -6.17 40.04 11.90
C LEU A 12 -4.83 40.80 12.02
N LEU A 13 -3.96 40.41 12.96
CA LEU A 13 -2.66 41.06 13.21
C LEU A 13 -1.43 40.14 13.04
N VAL A 14 -1.62 38.93 12.53
CA VAL A 14 -0.54 37.95 12.27
C VAL A 14 -0.41 37.69 10.76
N PHE A 15 -0.19 38.77 10.00
CA PHE A 15 -0.12 38.73 8.52
C PHE A 15 0.99 39.63 7.91
N ILE A 16 1.92 40.14 8.74
CA ILE A 16 2.88 41.19 8.33
C ILE A 16 4.34 40.84 8.73
N LEU A 17 4.73 39.56 8.74
CA LEU A 17 6.12 39.11 8.97
C LEU A 17 6.50 37.86 8.15
N VAL A 18 6.32 37.93 6.83
CA VAL A 18 7.07 37.08 5.88
C VAL A 18 7.67 38.01 4.82
N SER A 19 8.89 38.46 5.09
CA SER A 19 9.65 39.31 4.16
C SER A 19 10.13 38.51 2.96
N CYS A 20 10.22 39.15 1.79
CA CYS A 20 10.81 38.55 0.59
C CYS A 20 12.27 38.13 0.86
N THR A 21 12.68 36.98 0.31
CA THR A 21 14.10 36.63 0.18
C THR A 21 14.39 36.15 -1.24
N ASP A 22 15.37 36.82 -1.83
CA ASP A 22 16.19 36.57 -3.03
C ASP A 22 15.63 35.84 -4.27
N SER A 23 15.86 36.45 -5.44
CA SER A 23 15.51 35.89 -6.76
C SER A 23 16.64 35.03 -7.33
N GLY A 24 16.57 33.72 -7.11
CA GLY A 24 17.45 32.75 -7.79
C GLY A 24 16.82 32.18 -9.07
N ASP A 25 17.37 32.48 -10.24
CA ASP A 25 16.97 31.84 -11.50
C ASP A 25 17.37 30.36 -11.51
N ILE A 26 16.38 29.46 -11.48
CA ILE A 26 16.61 28.01 -11.62
C ILE A 26 16.49 27.62 -13.09
N VAL A 27 17.63 27.61 -13.80
CA VAL A 27 17.71 27.08 -15.17
C VAL A 27 17.65 25.54 -15.13
N ILE A 28 16.42 24.99 -15.12
CA ILE A 28 16.21 23.54 -15.22
C ILE A 28 16.49 23.10 -16.66
N HIS A 29 17.74 22.73 -16.93
CA HIS A 29 18.08 21.94 -18.11
C HIS A 29 17.49 20.54 -17.96
N THR A 30 16.29 20.33 -18.52
CA THR A 30 15.69 19.01 -18.60
C THR A 30 16.55 18.09 -19.48
N GLN A 31 17.11 17.06 -18.86
CA GLN A 31 17.60 15.85 -19.53
C GLN A 31 17.07 14.67 -18.70
N GLU A 32 16.38 13.74 -19.37
CA GLU A 32 15.53 12.74 -18.73
C GLU A 32 16.36 11.59 -18.11
N HIS A 33 16.82 11.74 -16.86
CA HIS A 33 17.45 10.63 -16.15
C HIS A 33 17.31 10.69 -14.60
N SER A 34 16.10 10.44 -14.10
CA SER A 34 15.81 10.38 -12.66
C SER A 34 16.23 9.04 -12.04
N PHE A 35 17.38 9.00 -11.36
CA PHE A 35 17.88 7.78 -10.70
C PHE A 35 18.58 8.07 -9.34
N GLN A 36 17.82 8.02 -8.24
CA GLN A 36 18.29 7.99 -6.83
C GLN A 36 19.09 9.28 -6.42
N GLN A 37 19.60 9.55 -5.20
CA GLN A 37 19.56 9.01 -3.81
C GLN A 37 19.90 10.24 -2.87
N THR A 38 19.83 10.32 -1.53
CA THR A 38 19.64 9.41 -0.36
C THR A 38 19.16 10.23 0.86
N GLU A 39 18.48 9.63 1.85
CA GLU A 39 18.65 9.97 3.27
C GLU A 39 18.85 8.69 4.11
N GLU A 40 19.55 8.80 5.24
CA GLU A 40 20.29 7.68 5.87
C GLU A 40 20.03 7.54 7.38
N SER A 41 19.66 6.33 7.84
CA SER A 41 20.01 5.82 9.18
C SER A 41 19.68 4.33 9.36
N THR A 42 20.55 3.63 10.09
CA THR A 42 20.36 2.27 10.66
C THR A 42 20.08 1.15 9.65
N SER A 43 21.15 0.58 9.11
CA SER A 43 21.14 -0.70 8.40
C SER A 43 20.94 -1.89 9.34
N LEU A 44 19.68 -2.28 9.59
CA LEU A 44 19.38 -3.66 9.96
C LEU A 44 19.20 -4.47 8.67
N SER A 45 20.21 -5.24 8.29
CA SER A 45 20.15 -6.14 7.12
C SER A 45 19.31 -7.39 7.42
N THR A 46 18.00 -7.21 7.64
CA THR A 46 17.05 -8.32 7.45
C THR A 46 17.11 -8.75 5.99
N VAL A 47 17.35 -10.03 5.76
CA VAL A 47 17.19 -10.63 4.45
C VAL A 47 15.74 -10.42 4.05
N ARG A 48 15.49 -9.67 2.97
CA ARG A 48 14.19 -9.68 2.32
C ARG A 48 14.04 -11.06 1.69
N GLU A 49 13.27 -11.93 2.34
CA GLU A 49 12.68 -13.05 1.64
C GLU A 49 11.85 -12.49 0.47
N ASN A 50 11.90 -13.18 -0.67
CA ASN A 50 11.21 -12.73 -1.87
C ASN A 50 9.72 -13.03 -1.71
N GLY A 51 8.99 -12.07 -1.13
CA GLY A 51 7.56 -12.17 -0.87
C GLY A 51 6.77 -12.54 -2.12
N ILE A 52 5.78 -13.41 -1.94
CA ILE A 52 4.94 -13.93 -3.02
C ILE A 52 3.84 -12.90 -3.30
N THR A 53 3.74 -12.40 -4.52
CA THR A 53 2.60 -11.57 -4.95
C THR A 53 1.36 -12.44 -5.14
N VAL A 54 0.25 -12.11 -4.47
CA VAL A 54 -0.98 -12.90 -4.45
C VAL A 54 -2.22 -12.06 -4.69
N LEU A 55 -3.13 -12.56 -5.53
CA LEU A 55 -4.47 -11.99 -5.73
C LEU A 55 -5.48 -12.61 -4.76
N ILE A 56 -6.19 -11.77 -4.01
CA ILE A 56 -7.21 -12.19 -3.06
C ILE A 56 -8.59 -11.67 -3.47
N ASN A 57 -9.59 -12.54 -3.42
CA ASN A 57 -11.00 -12.17 -3.43
C ASN A 57 -11.47 -11.86 -1.99
N LYS A 58 -11.55 -10.58 -1.63
CA LYS A 58 -11.97 -10.11 -0.30
C LYS A 58 -13.38 -10.57 0.12
N SER A 59 -14.23 -11.00 -0.81
CA SER A 59 -15.61 -11.44 -0.52
C SER A 59 -15.75 -12.94 -0.27
N SER A 60 -14.80 -13.77 -0.74
CA SER A 60 -14.83 -15.22 -0.58
C SER A 60 -13.58 -15.79 0.10
N MET A 61 -12.65 -14.93 0.51
CA MET A 61 -11.34 -15.29 1.05
C MET A 61 -10.55 -16.29 0.18
N VAL A 62 -10.79 -16.29 -1.15
CA VAL A 62 -10.05 -17.15 -2.08
C VAL A 62 -8.80 -16.42 -2.57
N PHE A 63 -7.66 -17.10 -2.56
CA PHE A 63 -6.40 -16.59 -3.09
C PHE A 63 -5.99 -17.24 -4.42
N HIS A 64 -5.20 -16.50 -5.21
CA HIS A 64 -4.74 -16.87 -6.55
C HIS A 64 -3.26 -16.50 -6.70
N LEU A 65 -2.41 -17.50 -6.97
CA LEU A 65 -0.98 -17.30 -7.23
C LEU A 65 -0.69 -16.97 -8.71
N MET A 66 -1.54 -17.40 -9.64
CA MET A 66 -1.41 -17.08 -11.07
C MET A 66 -2.29 -15.87 -11.47
N PRO A 67 -1.73 -14.79 -12.07
CA PRO A 67 -2.48 -13.58 -12.41
C PRO A 67 -3.42 -13.76 -13.63
N ASP A 68 -3.16 -14.74 -14.50
CA ASP A 68 -3.97 -15.08 -15.67
C ASP A 68 -5.16 -16.02 -15.34
N CYS A 69 -5.35 -16.38 -14.06
CA CYS A 69 -6.41 -17.28 -13.66
C CYS A 69 -7.80 -16.76 -14.05
N VAL A 70 -8.56 -17.59 -14.77
CA VAL A 70 -9.92 -17.31 -15.29
C VAL A 70 -10.94 -16.97 -14.19
N TYR A 71 -10.68 -17.32 -12.93
CA TYR A 71 -11.50 -16.88 -11.79
C TYR A 71 -11.05 -15.51 -11.26
N ALA A 72 -9.74 -15.25 -11.22
CA ALA A 72 -9.17 -13.97 -10.80
C ALA A 72 -9.55 -12.82 -11.75
N SER A 73 -9.50 -13.07 -13.07
CA SER A 73 -9.89 -12.10 -14.10
C SER A 73 -11.40 -11.80 -14.17
N ARG A 74 -12.22 -12.52 -13.38
CA ARG A 74 -13.66 -12.28 -13.21
C ARG A 74 -14.01 -11.60 -11.89
N MET A 75 -13.02 -11.29 -11.04
CA MET A 75 -13.27 -10.52 -9.81
C MET A 75 -13.65 -9.08 -10.15
N SER A 76 -14.64 -8.54 -9.43
CA SER A 76 -14.89 -7.10 -9.44
C SER A 76 -13.74 -6.37 -8.73
N GLU A 77 -13.39 -5.17 -9.19
CA GLU A 77 -12.36 -4.31 -8.59
C GLU A 77 -12.57 -4.11 -7.09
N LYS A 78 -13.84 -3.89 -6.66
CA LYS A 78 -14.23 -3.81 -5.25
C LYS A 78 -13.75 -5.01 -4.43
N ASN A 79 -13.80 -6.22 -5.00
CA ASN A 79 -13.47 -7.46 -4.31
C ASN A 79 -12.03 -7.93 -4.56
N ARG A 80 -11.37 -7.47 -5.62
CA ARG A 80 -9.95 -7.72 -5.91
C ARG A 80 -9.06 -7.04 -4.87
N LEU A 81 -8.02 -7.75 -4.45
CA LEU A 81 -6.91 -7.27 -3.65
C LEU A 81 -5.64 -7.93 -4.20
N GLU A 82 -4.53 -7.22 -4.17
CA GLU A 82 -3.22 -7.69 -4.62
C GLU A 82 -2.20 -7.23 -3.58
N ILE A 83 -1.48 -8.18 -2.99
CA ILE A 83 -0.54 -7.97 -1.88
C ILE A 83 0.67 -8.89 -2.05
N GLU A 84 1.77 -8.56 -1.38
CA GLU A 84 2.88 -9.48 -1.14
C GLU A 84 2.69 -10.15 0.23
N VAL A 85 3.02 -11.44 0.33
CA VAL A 85 3.02 -12.22 1.59
C VAL A 85 4.31 -13.01 1.74
N GLU A 86 4.66 -13.34 2.98
CA GLU A 86 5.85 -14.14 3.34
C GLU A 86 5.77 -15.56 2.77
N SER A 87 4.62 -16.23 2.90
CA SER A 87 4.40 -17.62 2.50
C SER A 87 2.95 -17.88 2.09
N VAL A 88 2.69 -19.06 1.51
CA VAL A 88 1.31 -19.51 1.24
C VAL A 88 0.68 -20.09 2.50
N GLU A 89 1.50 -20.65 3.38
CA GLU A 89 1.18 -21.17 4.70
C GLU A 89 0.54 -20.07 5.57
N TYR A 90 1.10 -18.85 5.55
CA TYR A 90 0.50 -17.68 6.20
C TYR A 90 -0.95 -17.43 5.77
N LEU A 91 -1.25 -17.56 4.46
CA LEU A 91 -2.60 -17.38 3.94
C LEU A 91 -3.55 -18.49 4.44
N LEU A 92 -3.08 -19.74 4.48
CA LEU A 92 -3.86 -20.88 4.97
C LEU A 92 -4.17 -20.75 6.48
N GLU A 93 -3.18 -20.38 7.29
CA GLU A 93 -3.32 -20.13 8.73
C GLU A 93 -4.31 -18.98 9.02
N HIS A 94 -4.33 -17.95 8.18
CA HIS A 94 -5.26 -16.81 8.29
C HIS A 94 -6.63 -17.08 7.63
N GLY A 95 -6.93 -18.33 7.26
CA GLY A 95 -8.24 -18.78 6.78
C GLY A 95 -8.54 -18.49 5.31
N TYR A 96 -7.55 -18.08 4.51
CA TYR A 96 -7.72 -17.93 3.07
C TYR A 96 -7.70 -19.30 2.37
N THR A 97 -8.64 -19.51 1.44
CA THR A 97 -8.80 -20.76 0.70
C THR A 97 -8.06 -20.69 -0.64
N PRO A 98 -7.28 -21.72 -1.04
CA PRO A 98 -6.64 -21.75 -2.33
C PRO A 98 -7.64 -21.84 -3.49
N CYS A 99 -7.38 -21.13 -4.59
CA CYS A 99 -8.11 -21.34 -5.83
C CYS A 99 -7.80 -22.71 -6.43
N ALA A 100 -8.78 -23.60 -6.45
CA ALA A 100 -8.69 -24.98 -6.98
C ALA A 100 -8.31 -25.13 -8.48
N ARG A 101 -7.96 -24.04 -9.18
CA ARG A 101 -7.44 -24.03 -10.56
C ARG A 101 -5.98 -23.55 -10.68
N CYS A 102 -5.54 -22.61 -9.85
CA CYS A 102 -4.22 -21.96 -9.96
C CYS A 102 -3.42 -21.94 -8.65
N SER A 103 -3.91 -22.66 -7.64
CA SER A 103 -3.31 -22.83 -6.31
C SER A 103 -3.79 -24.14 -5.68
N GLY A 104 -4.30 -25.09 -6.49
CA GLY A 104 -5.03 -26.28 -6.03
C GLY A 104 -4.15 -27.30 -5.31
N GLU A 105 -2.86 -27.26 -5.58
CA GLU A 105 -1.77 -27.96 -4.91
C GLU A 105 -1.62 -27.58 -3.43
N TYR A 106 -2.04 -26.37 -3.04
CA TYR A 106 -2.08 -25.91 -1.64
C TYR A 106 -3.39 -26.26 -0.91
N LYS A 107 -4.32 -26.98 -1.56
CA LYS A 107 -5.56 -27.42 -0.94
C LYS A 107 -5.23 -28.48 0.12
N GLN A 108 -5.23 -28.07 1.39
CA GLN A 108 -5.02 -28.98 2.51
C GLN A 108 -6.01 -30.15 2.45
N ASN A 109 -5.47 -31.36 2.36
CA ASN A 109 -6.23 -32.60 2.49
C ASN A 109 -6.35 -32.91 3.98
N ASN A 110 -7.31 -32.29 4.68
CA ASN A 110 -7.70 -32.69 6.03
C ASN A 110 -8.46 -34.02 5.96
N SER A 111 -7.72 -35.09 5.66
CA SER A 111 -8.07 -36.47 5.98
C SER A 111 -7.40 -36.84 7.30
N GLU A 112 -7.87 -36.20 8.37
CA GLU A 112 -7.72 -36.70 9.74
C GLU A 112 -8.87 -37.69 10.02
N GLU A 113 -8.65 -38.63 10.94
CA GLU A 113 -9.37 -39.91 11.07
C GLU A 113 -10.78 -39.85 11.70
#